data_AF-A0A9E4D0L0-F1
#
_entry.id   AF-A0A9E4D0L0-F1
#
_cell.length_a   1.000
_cell.length_b   1.000
_cell.length_c   1.000
_cell.angle_alpha   90.00
_cell.angle_beta   90.00
_cell.angle_gamma   90.00
#
_symmetry.space_group_name_H-M   'P 1'
#
loop_
_entity.id
_entity.type
_entity.pdbx_description
1 polymer ?
#
loop_
_entity_poly.entity_id
_entity_poly.type
_entity_poly.pdbx_seq_one_letter_code
_entity_poly.pdbx_strand_id
1 'polypeptide(L)'
;YRLRIDRGMAGWRGSIIDTSTGDTTVIRELLPGGDRLGSFVMWSEVFAPCEGPSTAVAWSSAAVERGGTRFDVADFELNYQSYEDGGCTNTNTSIEALGGRPHVVQRTAVARVEPVGSTLHLGR
;
A
#
# COMPACT_ATOMS: atom_id res chain seq x y z
N TYR A 1 -6.55 -10.52 -2.50
CA TYR A 1 -6.88 -9.51 -3.52
C TYR A 1 -5.62 -8.85 -4.04
N ARG A 2 -5.64 -8.40 -5.30
CA ARG A 2 -4.59 -7.58 -5.90
C ARG A 2 -5.22 -6.30 -6.45
N LEU A 3 -4.65 -5.16 -6.08
CA LEU A 3 -5.04 -3.86 -6.62
C LEU A 3 -4.20 -3.58 -7.87
N ARG A 4 -4.82 -3.02 -8.91
CA ARG A 4 -4.12 -2.64 -10.14
C ARG A 4 -4.61 -1.29 -10.64
N ILE A 5 -3.67 -0.46 -11.06
CA ILE A 5 -3.91 0.74 -11.87
C ILE A 5 -3.22 0.54 -13.20
N ASP A 6 -3.95 0.69 -14.30
CA ASP A 6 -3.45 0.53 -15.66
C ASP A 6 -4.13 1.50 -16.64
N ARG A 7 -3.63 1.54 -17.88
CA ARG A 7 -4.23 2.38 -18.92
C ARG A 7 -5.56 1.77 -19.37
N GLY A 8 -6.64 2.54 -19.22
CA GLY A 8 -7.96 2.22 -19.75
C GLY A 8 -8.16 2.76 -21.17
N MET A 9 -9.39 2.70 -21.68
CA MET A 9 -9.71 3.19 -23.03
C MET A 9 -9.62 4.72 -23.15
N ALA A 10 -9.99 5.43 -22.08
CA ALA A 10 -10.14 6.88 -22.04
C ALA A 10 -9.26 7.55 -20.97
N GLY A 11 -8.70 6.79 -20.02
CA GLY A 11 -7.79 7.33 -19.01
C GLY A 11 -7.11 6.25 -18.17
N TRP A 12 -7.18 6.36 -16.86
CA TRP A 12 -6.55 5.42 -15.91
C TRP A 12 -7.60 4.62 -15.18
N ARG A 13 -7.50 3.29 -15.28
CA ARG A 13 -8.44 2.34 -14.72
C ARG A 13 -7.90 1.76 -13.43
N GLY A 14 -8.71 1.81 -12.37
CA GLY A 14 -8.49 1.10 -11.11
C GLY A 14 -9.33 -0.18 -11.04
N SER A 15 -8.70 -1.29 -10.66
CA SER A 15 -9.37 -2.59 -10.52
C SER A 15 -8.88 -3.38 -9.29
N ILE A 16 -9.75 -4.27 -8.83
CA ILE A 16 -9.44 -5.30 -7.82
C ILE A 16 -9.54 -6.66 -8.50
N ILE A 17 -8.51 -7.48 -8.30
CA ILE A 17 -8.47 -8.87 -8.74
C ILE A 17 -8.63 -9.76 -7.51
N ASP A 18 -9.66 -10.61 -7.50
CA ASP A 18 -9.77 -11.70 -6.53
C ASP A 18 -8.70 -12.74 -6.85
N THR A 19 -7.80 -12.99 -5.90
CA THR A 19 -6.68 -13.91 -6.09
C THR A 19 -7.06 -15.38 -5.94
N SER A 20 -8.26 -15.67 -5.42
CA SER A 20 -8.79 -17.02 -5.25
C SER A 20 -9.56 -17.50 -6.49
N THR A 21 -10.33 -16.60 -7.13
CA THR A 21 -11.11 -16.92 -8.34
C THR A 21 -10.46 -16.44 -9.64
N GLY A 22 -9.62 -15.40 -9.57
CA GLY A 22 -9.06 -14.71 -10.74
C GLY A 22 -9.96 -13.60 -11.29
N ASP A 23 -11.15 -13.39 -10.71
CA ASP A 23 -12.10 -12.41 -11.23
C ASP A 23 -11.59 -10.98 -11.05
N THR A 24 -11.83 -10.15 -12.06
CA THR A 24 -11.46 -8.73 -12.03
C THR A 24 -12.72 -7.87 -11.92
N THR A 25 -12.78 -7.05 -10.88
CA THR A 25 -13.80 -6.02 -10.72
C THR A 25 -13.17 -4.66 -11.02
N VAL A 26 -13.68 -3.97 -12.03
CA VAL A 26 -13.31 -2.58 -12.31
C VAL A 26 -14.03 -1.69 -11.30
N ILE A 27 -13.28 -0.89 -10.55
CA ILE A 27 -13.86 0.09 -9.62
C ILE A 27 -14.31 1.31 -10.41
N ARG A 28 -13.37 1.90 -11.15
CA ARG A 28 -13.60 3.13 -11.91
C ARG A 28 -12.48 3.35 -12.93
N GLU A 29 -12.83 4.03 -14.02
CA GLU A 29 -11.88 4.69 -14.90
C GLU A 29 -11.96 6.21 -14.68
N LEU A 30 -10.82 6.81 -14.38
CA LEU A 30 -10.67 8.25 -14.25
C LEU A 30 -10.15 8.81 -15.57
N LEU A 31 -10.59 10.01 -15.94
CA LEU A 31 -10.20 10.69 -17.17
C LEU A 31 -9.25 11.88 -16.93
N PRO A 32 -8.18 11.75 -16.12
CA PRO A 32 -7.23 12.84 -15.99
C PRO A 32 -6.38 12.92 -17.26
N GLY A 33 -5.78 14.10 -17.49
CA GLY A 33 -4.69 14.21 -18.45
C GLY A 33 -3.47 13.38 -18.04
N GLY A 34 -2.48 13.32 -18.93
CA GLY A 34 -1.19 12.65 -18.69
C GLY A 34 -1.08 11.25 -19.27
N ASP A 35 0.17 10.87 -19.56
CA ASP A 35 0.57 9.64 -20.24
C ASP A 35 1.36 8.68 -19.33
N ARG A 36 1.66 9.11 -18.09
CA ARG A 36 2.39 8.32 -17.09
C ARG A 36 1.87 8.54 -15.68
N LEU A 37 2.05 7.52 -14.85
CA LEU A 37 1.87 7.57 -13.41
C LEU A 37 3.24 7.74 -12.72
N GLY A 38 3.25 8.40 -11.57
CA GLY A 38 4.42 8.59 -10.73
C GLY A 38 4.00 8.92 -9.30
N SER A 39 4.98 9.01 -8.39
CA SER A 39 4.75 9.33 -6.97
C SER A 39 3.68 8.45 -6.33
N PHE A 40 3.81 7.14 -6.50
CA PHE A 40 2.86 6.17 -5.96
C PHE A 40 2.91 6.17 -4.43
N VAL A 41 1.74 6.21 -3.81
CA VAL A 41 1.57 6.05 -2.37
C VAL A 41 0.71 4.82 -2.13
N MET A 42 1.17 3.93 -1.26
CA MET A 42 0.37 2.84 -0.72
C MET A 42 -0.08 3.26 0.67
N TRP A 43 -1.39 3.36 0.86
CA TRP A 43 -1.95 3.92 2.09
C TRP A 43 -3.04 3.02 2.65
N SER A 44 -2.99 2.83 3.96
CA SER A 44 -4.05 2.22 4.75
C SER A 44 -4.52 3.22 5.79
N GLU A 45 -5.74 3.73 5.60
CA GLU A 45 -6.44 4.48 6.63
C GLU A 45 -7.18 3.52 7.56
N VAL A 46 -6.89 3.58 8.85
CA VAL A 46 -7.55 2.74 9.86
C VAL A 46 -8.31 3.64 10.80
N PHE A 47 -9.63 3.72 10.60
CA PHE A 47 -10.55 4.47 11.46
C PHE A 47 -10.81 3.68 12.75
N ALA A 48 -9.85 3.71 13.67
CA ALA A 48 -9.95 3.08 14.97
C ALA A 48 -9.58 4.07 16.08
N PRO A 49 -10.25 4.03 17.24
CA PRO A 49 -9.75 4.70 18.45
C PRO A 49 -8.32 4.21 18.75
N CYS A 50 -7.45 5.08 19.27
CA CYS A 50 -6.09 4.65 19.61
C CYS A 50 -6.07 3.49 20.62
N GLU A 51 -7.03 3.44 21.56
CA GLU A 51 -7.20 2.35 22.53
C GLU A 51 -8.08 1.18 22.01
N GLY A 52 -8.37 1.18 20.71
CA GLY A 52 -9.13 0.10 20.08
C GLY A 52 -8.32 -1.20 19.95
N PRO A 53 -8.97 -2.33 19.68
CA PRO A 53 -8.29 -3.58 19.36
C PRO A 53 -7.31 -3.42 18.17
N SER A 54 -6.20 -4.14 18.23
CA SER A 54 -5.19 -4.11 17.15
C SER A 54 -5.79 -4.60 15.82
N THR A 55 -5.50 -3.86 14.76
CA THR A 55 -5.82 -4.21 13.37
C THR A 55 -4.54 -4.09 12.55
N ALA A 56 -4.43 -4.88 11.48
CA ALA A 56 -3.31 -4.75 10.54
C ALA A 56 -3.73 -4.86 9.08
N VAL A 57 -2.95 -4.19 8.25
CA VAL A 57 -2.98 -4.29 6.80
C VAL A 57 -1.60 -4.74 6.33
N ALA A 58 -1.57 -5.78 5.50
CA ALA A 58 -0.35 -6.35 4.95
C ALA A 58 -0.31 -6.15 3.43
N TRP A 59 0.73 -5.48 2.96
CA TRP A 59 0.98 -5.23 1.55
C TRP A 59 2.14 -6.09 1.04
N SER A 60 2.02 -6.65 -0.15
CA SER A 60 3.09 -7.43 -0.77
C SER A 60 3.04 -7.36 -2.29
N SER A 61 4.15 -7.79 -2.91
CA SER A 61 4.30 -7.90 -4.37
C SER A 61 3.99 -6.60 -5.12
N ALA A 62 4.35 -5.46 -4.53
CA ALA A 62 4.27 -4.17 -5.19
C ALA A 62 5.20 -4.16 -6.41
N ALA A 63 4.67 -3.73 -7.55
CA ALA A 63 5.41 -3.68 -8.80
C ALA A 63 4.87 -2.56 -9.68
N VAL A 64 5.75 -2.02 -10.51
CA VAL A 64 5.40 -1.06 -11.56
C VAL A 64 5.78 -1.65 -12.92
N GLU A 65 5.02 -1.31 -13.95
CA GLU A 65 5.33 -1.70 -15.32
C GLU A 65 5.64 -0.44 -16.14
N ARG A 66 6.77 -0.45 -16.85
CA ARG A 66 7.20 0.64 -17.73
C ARG A 66 7.76 0.07 -19.02
N GLY A 67 7.14 0.43 -20.15
CA GLY A 67 7.58 -0.04 -21.47
C GLY A 67 7.50 -1.56 -21.64
N GLY A 68 6.52 -2.21 -20.99
CA GLY A 68 6.38 -3.68 -20.98
C GLY A 68 7.31 -4.41 -20.01
N THR A 69 8.21 -3.70 -19.34
CA THR A 69 9.10 -4.28 -18.32
C THR A 69 8.52 -4.06 -16.94
N ARG A 70 8.43 -5.14 -16.16
CA ARG A 70 8.03 -5.12 -14.76
C ARG A 70 9.24 -4.86 -13.85
N PHE A 71 9.05 -3.99 -12.87
CA PHE A 71 10.01 -3.68 -11.82
C PHE A 71 9.34 -3.92 -10.46
N ASP A 72 9.90 -4.81 -9.65
CA ASP A 72 9.41 -5.02 -8.28
C ASP A 72 9.91 -3.89 -7.37
N VAL A 73 9.04 -3.42 -6.48
CA VAL A 73 9.33 -2.35 -5.51
C VAL A 73 9.83 -2.99 -4.23
N ALA A 74 11.05 -2.66 -3.83
CA ALA A 74 11.70 -3.20 -2.64
C ALA A 74 11.84 -2.20 -1.49
N ASP A 75 11.78 -0.90 -1.79
CA ASP A 75 12.04 0.19 -0.86
C ASP A 75 10.77 1.02 -0.65
N PHE A 76 10.42 1.29 0.62
CA PHE A 76 9.22 2.01 1.01
C PHE A 76 9.57 3.08 2.02
N GLU A 77 9.45 4.35 1.63
CA GLU A 77 9.52 5.46 2.58
C GLU A 77 8.23 5.54 3.39
N LEU A 78 8.35 5.63 4.71
CA LEU A 78 7.24 5.65 5.63
C LEU A 78 6.75 7.08 5.88
N ASN A 79 5.44 7.24 5.82
CA ASN A 79 4.78 8.46 6.28
C ASN A 79 3.62 8.10 7.21
N TYR A 80 3.48 8.83 8.30
CA TYR A 80 2.44 8.66 9.29
C TYR A 80 1.75 9.99 9.53
N GLN A 81 0.44 9.96 9.75
CA GLN A 81 -0.30 11.14 10.21
C GLN A 81 0.24 11.58 11.58
N SER A 82 0.42 12.90 11.74
CA SER A 82 0.81 13.50 13.00
C SER A 82 -0.29 13.29 14.06
N TYR A 83 0.06 13.42 15.34
CA TYR A 83 -0.96 13.35 16.40
C TYR A 83 -1.92 14.54 16.31
N GLU A 84 -1.38 15.72 15.98
CA GLU A 84 -2.11 16.97 15.81
C GLU A 84 -3.16 16.91 14.70
N ASP A 85 -2.89 16.15 13.64
CA ASP A 85 -3.82 15.93 12.52
C ASP A 85 -4.81 14.78 12.78
N GLY A 86 -4.86 14.22 14.00
CA GLY A 86 -5.76 13.12 14.37
C GLY A 86 -5.16 11.72 14.22
N GLY A 87 -3.85 11.60 14.03
CA GLY A 87 -3.13 10.33 14.03
C GLY A 87 -2.90 9.78 15.45
N CYS A 88 -2.58 8.49 15.54
CA CYS A 88 -2.18 7.85 16.79
C CYS A 88 -0.67 7.57 16.79
N THR A 89 -0.02 7.75 17.95
CA THR A 89 1.39 7.41 18.14
C THR A 89 1.64 5.90 18.28
N ASN A 90 0.58 5.10 18.36
CA ASN A 90 0.62 3.65 18.52
C ASN A 90 0.31 2.87 17.22
N THR A 91 0.74 3.42 16.08
CA THR A 91 0.73 2.73 14.79
C THR A 91 2.16 2.61 14.30
N ASN A 92 2.55 1.38 13.95
CA ASN A 92 3.86 1.05 13.40
C ASN A 92 3.72 0.32 12.07
N THR A 93 4.59 0.64 11.12
CA THR A 93 4.77 -0.14 9.90
C THR A 93 6.11 -0.86 9.96
N SER A 94 6.15 -2.15 9.66
CA SER A 94 7.36 -2.97 9.67
C SER A 94 7.35 -4.03 8.56
N ILE A 95 8.50 -4.68 8.33
CA ILE A 95 8.56 -5.86 7.48
C ILE A 95 8.25 -7.10 8.32
N GLU A 96 7.23 -7.86 7.92
CA GLU A 96 6.87 -9.13 8.55
C GLU A 96 6.85 -10.26 7.50
N ALA A 97 7.25 -11.47 7.90
CA ALA A 97 7.15 -12.66 7.06
C ALA A 97 5.80 -13.36 7.28
N LEU A 98 4.87 -13.20 6.34
CA LEU A 98 3.57 -13.87 6.38
C LEU A 98 3.54 -14.99 5.34
N GLY A 99 3.30 -16.23 5.79
CA GLY A 99 3.37 -17.40 4.91
C GLY A 99 4.74 -17.59 4.24
N GLY A 100 5.82 -17.18 4.93
CA GLY A 100 7.19 -17.25 4.43
C GLY A 100 7.57 -16.18 3.40
N ARG A 101 6.74 -15.16 3.17
CA ARG A 101 7.01 -14.06 2.23
C ARG A 101 7.04 -12.71 2.94
N PRO A 102 7.94 -11.79 2.55
CA PRO A 102 8.03 -10.50 3.18
C PRO A 102 6.83 -9.62 2.78
N HIS A 103 6.25 -8.93 3.77
CA HIS A 103 5.15 -7.99 3.64
C HIS A 103 5.51 -6.68 4.34
N VAL A 104 5.07 -5.56 3.78
CA VAL A 104 5.00 -4.29 4.51
C VAL A 104 3.70 -4.31 5.31
N VAL A 105 3.80 -4.37 6.64
CA VAL A 105 2.64 -4.50 7.53
C VAL A 105 2.50 -3.25 8.38
N GLN A 106 1.36 -2.57 8.25
CA GLN A 106 0.95 -1.51 9.18
C GLN A 106 0.06 -2.12 10.26
N ARG A 107 0.36 -1.85 11.53
CA ARG A 107 -0.38 -2.37 12.69
C ARG A 107 -0.72 -1.26 13.66
N THR A 108 -1.96 -1.23 14.14
CA THR A 108 -2.44 -0.34 15.21
C THR A 108 -2.26 -0.98 16.59
N ALA A 109 -2.35 -0.16 17.65
CA ALA A 109 -2.20 -0.56 19.05
C ALA A 109 -0.85 -1.23 19.36
N VAL A 110 0.22 -0.78 18.69
CA VAL A 110 1.61 -1.19 18.95
C VAL A 110 2.51 0.04 19.01
N ALA A 111 3.59 -0.01 19.80
CA ALA A 111 4.51 1.12 19.87
C ALA A 111 5.10 1.42 18.49
N ARG A 112 5.05 2.69 18.06
CA ARG A 112 5.76 3.14 16.87
C ARG A 112 7.26 3.12 17.15
N VAL A 113 7.99 2.32 16.39
CA VAL A 113 9.45 2.24 16.43
C VAL A 113 10.08 2.77 15.15
N GLU A 114 9.37 2.64 14.03
CA GLU A 114 9.80 3.19 12.75
C GLU A 114 9.33 4.65 12.61
N PRO A 115 10.24 5.63 12.50
CA PRO A 115 9.88 7.04 12.43
C PRO A 115 9.35 7.42 11.04
N VAL A 116 8.72 8.59 10.95
CA VAL A 116 8.40 9.23 9.67
C VAL A 116 9.70 9.45 8.87
N GLY A 117 9.66 9.17 7.57
CA GLY A 117 10.80 9.32 6.66
C GLY A 117 11.81 8.17 6.72
N SER A 118 11.59 7.13 7.54
CA SER A 118 12.42 5.92 7.44
C SER A 118 12.07 5.12 6.19
N THR A 119 13.03 4.34 5.70
CA THR A 119 12.85 3.46 4.55
C THR A 119 12.85 2.01 5.01
N LEU A 120 11.81 1.27 4.68
CA LEU A 120 11.77 -0.19 4.82
C LEU A 120 12.26 -0.86 3.55
N HIS A 121 13.06 -1.92 3.74
CA HIS A 121 13.65 -2.71 2.66
C HIS A 121 13.12 -4.15 2.72
N LEU A 122 12.39 -4.61 1.69
CA LEU A 122 11.80 -5.97 1.68
C LEU A 122 12.85 -7.10 1.55
N GLY A 123 14.10 -6.78 1.23
CA GLY A 123 15.09 -7.78 0.80
C GLY A 123 14.73 -8.35 -0.58
N ARG A 124 15.73 -8.69 -1.39
CA ARG A 124 15.51 -9.35 -2.68
C ARG A 124 15.56 -10.87 -2.54
#